data_AF-A0A0B6Y361-F1
#
_entry.id   AF-A0A0B6Y361-F1
#
_cell.length_a   1.000
_cell.length_b   1.000
_cell.length_c   1.000
_cell.angle_alpha   90.00
_cell.angle_beta   90.00
_cell.angle_gamma   90.00
#
_symmetry.space_group_name_H-M   'P 1'
#
loop_
_entity.id
_entity.type
_entity.pdbx_description
1 polymer ?
#
loop_
_entity_poly.entity_id
_entity_poly.type
_entity_poly.pdbx_seq_one_letter_code
_entity_poly.pdbx_strand_id
1 'polypeptide(L)' 'DAESDLCRSFGIGTFADPRSCEKFIVCMAGDWLDYSSYSMTCPDGTKFDSDLKICNYASEVACNV' A
#
# COMPACT_ATOMS: atom_id res chain seq x y z
N ASP A 1 -9.34 -12.07 1.04
CA ASP A 1 -8.03 -11.95 1.73
C ASP A 1 -7.85 -10.47 2.00
N ALA A 2 -7.42 -10.09 3.21
CA ALA A 2 -7.56 -8.70 3.70
C ALA A 2 -6.96 -7.64 2.75
N GLU A 3 -5.89 -7.98 2.02
CA GLU A 3 -5.24 -7.11 1.04
C GLU A 3 -6.08 -6.96 -0.25
N SER A 4 -6.69 -8.03 -0.76
CA SER A 4 -7.63 -7.98 -1.89
C SER A 4 -8.96 -7.31 -1.53
N ASP A 5 -9.42 -7.47 -0.28
CA ASP A 5 -10.64 -6.79 0.22
C ASP A 5 -10.43 -5.27 0.30
N LEU A 6 -9.20 -4.83 0.60
CA LEU A 6 -8.78 -3.44 0.52
C LEU A 6 -8.87 -2.91 -0.92
N CYS A 7 -8.34 -3.66 -1.89
CA CYS A 7 -8.41 -3.25 -3.30
C CYS A 7 -9.85 -3.19 -3.84
N ARG A 8 -10.73 -4.09 -3.41
CA ARG A 8 -12.18 -4.02 -3.74
C ARG A 8 -12.87 -2.81 -3.12
N SER A 9 -12.41 -2.34 -1.97
CA SER A 9 -13.00 -1.21 -1.25
C SER A 9 -12.51 0.15 -1.77
N PHE A 10 -11.21 0.26 -2.09
CA PHE A 10 -10.59 1.52 -2.50
C PHE A 10 -10.36 1.64 -4.01
N GLY A 11 -10.44 0.55 -4.75
CA GLY A 11 -10.20 0.50 -6.19
C GLY A 11 -8.71 0.46 -6.56
N ILE A 12 -8.38 0.89 -7.77
CA ILE A 12 -7.02 0.89 -8.32
C ILE A 12 -6.20 1.99 -7.66
N GLY A 13 -5.01 1.67 -7.17
CA GLY A 13 -4.11 2.65 -6.54
C GLY A 13 -3.06 2.02 -5.63
N THR A 14 -2.30 2.88 -4.96
CA THR A 14 -1.28 2.49 -4.00
C THR A 14 -1.70 2.93 -2.60
N PHE A 15 -1.78 2.00 -1.67
CA PHE A 15 -2.33 2.21 -0.34
C PHE A 15 -1.37 1.72 0.73
N ALA A 16 -1.42 2.33 1.91
CA ALA A 16 -0.60 1.90 3.05
C ALA A 16 -1.05 0.51 3.51
N ASP A 17 -0.09 -0.34 3.92
CA ASP A 17 -0.44 -1.58 4.59
C ASP A 17 -0.93 -1.26 6.03
N PRO A 18 -2.08 -1.79 6.46
CA PRO A 18 -2.66 -1.48 7.79
C PRO A 18 -1.89 -2.09 8.96
N ARG A 19 -0.84 -2.87 8.71
CA ARG A 19 -0.04 -3.59 9.71
C ARG A 19 1.45 -3.23 9.65
N SER A 20 1.91 -2.51 8.63
CA SER A 20 3.31 -2.17 8.45
C SER A 20 3.52 -0.90 7.64
N CYS A 21 4.18 0.09 8.25
CA CYS A 21 4.65 1.30 7.58
C CYS A 21 5.67 1.06 6.47
N GLU A 22 6.36 -0.08 6.55
CA GLU A 22 7.38 -0.49 5.60
C GLU A 22 6.77 -1.21 4.41
N LYS A 23 5.45 -1.40 4.40
CA LYS A 23 4.74 -2.06 3.32
C LYS A 23 3.64 -1.18 2.75
N PHE A 24 3.35 -1.43 1.49
CA PHE A 24 2.23 -0.83 0.79
C PHE A 24 1.61 -1.85 -0.14
N ILE A 25 0.34 -1.64 -0.43
CA ILE A 25 -0.46 -2.51 -1.28
C ILE A 25 -0.71 -1.76 -2.58
N VAL A 26 -0.31 -2.37 -3.70
CA VAL A 26 -0.66 -1.91 -5.03
C VAL A 26 -1.88 -2.69 -5.50
N CYS A 27 -2.97 -1.96 -5.73
CA CYS A 27 -4.20 -2.49 -6.28
C CYS A 27 -4.25 -2.21 -7.78
N MET A 28 -4.34 -3.27 -8.57
CA MET A 28 -4.45 -3.20 -10.03
C MET A 28 -5.76 -3.82 -10.51
N ALA A 29 -6.22 -3.40 -11.69
CA ALA A 29 -7.34 -4.06 -12.36
C ALA A 29 -6.96 -5.52 -12.67
N GLY A 30 -7.79 -6.45 -12.19
CA GLY A 30 -7.77 -7.84 -12.62
C GLY A 30 -8.78 -8.08 -13.74
N ASP A 31 -9.00 -9.35 -14.07
CA ASP A 31 -9.99 -9.74 -15.07
C ASP A 31 -11.41 -9.71 -14.48
N TRP A 32 -12.40 -9.42 -15.33
CA TRP A 32 -13.85 -9.57 -15.05
C TRP A 32 -14.33 -9.00 -13.70
N LEU A 33 -13.90 -7.78 -13.36
CA LEU A 33 -14.23 -7.04 -12.13
C LEU A 33 -13.51 -7.49 -10.85
N ASP A 34 -12.46 -8.31 -10.97
CA ASP A 34 -11.58 -8.59 -9.84
C ASP A 34 -10.50 -7.51 -9.69
N TYR A 35 -9.97 -7.37 -8.47
CA TYR A 35 -8.84 -6.48 -8.17
C TYR A 35 -7.69 -7.32 -7.63
N SER A 36 -6.52 -7.18 -8.25
CA SER A 36 -5.31 -7.85 -7.79
C SER A 36 -4.56 -6.97 -6.80
N SER A 37 -4.27 -7.51 -5.61
CA SER A 37 -3.44 -6.86 -4.60
C SER A 37 -2.00 -7.36 -4.64
N TYR A 38 -1.04 -6.45 -4.64
CA TYR A 38 0.39 -6.77 -4.53
C TYR A 38 0.98 -6.07 -3.31
N SER A 39 1.43 -6.87 -2.35
CA SER A 39 2.14 -6.40 -1.16
C SER A 39 3.60 -6.14 -1.52
N MET A 40 4.05 -4.91 -1.32
CA MET A 40 5.40 -4.45 -1.65
C MET A 40 6.05 -3.90 -0.37
N THR A 41 7.33 -4.21 -0.17
CA THR A 41 8.11 -3.68 0.96
C THR A 41 8.96 -2.51 0.46
N CYS A 42 8.93 -1.40 1.19
CA CYS A 42 9.81 -0.27 1.00
C CYS A 42 11.27 -0.65 1.29
N PRO A 43 12.25 -0.03 0.61
CA PRO A 43 13.67 -0.21 0.93
C PRO A 43 13.99 0.14 2.38
N ASP A 44 15.04 -0.47 2.92
CA ASP A 44 15.51 -0.21 4.28
C ASP A 44 15.73 1.30 4.54
N GLY A 45 15.23 1.78 5.68
CA GLY A 45 15.30 3.20 6.05
C GLY A 45 14.20 4.08 5.43
N THR A 46 13.28 3.52 4.66
CA THR A 46 12.14 4.23 4.08
C THR A 46 10.81 3.65 4.56
N LYS A 47 9.75 4.47 4.53
CA LYS A 47 8.37 4.09 4.87
C LYS A 47 7.43 4.60 3.80
N PHE A 48 6.29 3.93 3.63
CA PHE A 48 5.29 4.37 2.66
C PHE A 48 4.62 5.66 3.15
N ASP A 49 4.76 6.71 2.35
CA ASP A 49 4.12 8.00 2.52
C ASP A 49 2.79 7.99 1.77
N SER A 50 1.67 8.00 2.51
CA SER A 50 0.33 7.93 1.92
C SER A 50 -0.07 9.19 1.17
N ASP A 51 0.59 10.33 1.43
CA ASP A 51 0.29 11.61 0.78
C ASP A 51 1.03 11.70 -0.55
N LEU A 52 2.30 11.27 -0.57
CA LEU A 52 3.13 11.26 -1.77
C LEU A 52 2.99 9.99 -2.62
N LYS A 53 2.41 8.92 -2.06
CA LYS A 53 2.26 7.59 -2.68
C LYS A 53 3.58 6.93 -3.07
N ILE A 54 4.63 7.15 -2.29
CA ILE A 54 5.98 6.61 -2.50
C ILE A 54 6.60 6.14 -1.18
N CYS A 55 7.70 5.39 -1.26
CA CYS A 55 8.55 5.19 -0.09
C CYS A 55 9.39 6.45 0.15
N ASN A 56 9.10 7.18 1.22
CA ASN A 56 9.84 8.37 1.64
C ASN A 56 10.75 8.05 2.85
N TYR A 57 11.66 8.94 3.21
CA TYR A 57 12.51 8.80 4.38
C TYR A 57 11.67 8.52 5.64
N ALA A 58 12.05 7.49 6.40
CA ALA A 58 11.26 7.05 7.56
C ALA A 58 11.09 8.14 8.64
N SER A 59 11.98 9.15 8.68
CA SER A 59 11.89 10.32 9.56
C SER A 59 10.86 11.36 9.16
N GLU A 60 10.43 11.36 7.89
CA GLU A 60 9.46 12.32 7.35
C GLU A 60 8.04 11.75 7.30
N VAL A 61 7.90 10.42 7.47
CA VAL A 61 6.60 9.74 7.42
C VAL A 61 6.05 9.54 8.83
N ALA A 62 4.93 10.22 9.12
CA ALA A 62 4.15 9.98 10.32
C ALA A 62 3.33 8.69 10.14
N CYS A 63 3.91 7.56 10.53
CA CYS A 63 3.21 6.27 10.47
C CYS A 63 2.76 5.79 11.84
N ASN A 64 1.45 5.68 12.00
CA ASN A 64 0.79 5.06 13.15
C ASN A 64 0.07 3.81 12.66
N VAL A 65 0.62 2.64 12.99
CA VAL A 65 0.00 1.33 12.71
C VAL A 65 -1.09 1.04 13.74
#